data_AF-A0AAW8XJP5-F1
#
_entry.id   AF-A0AAW8XJP5-F1
#
_cell.length_a   1.000
_cell.length_b   1.000
_cell.length_c   1.000
_cell.angle_alpha   90.00
_cell.angle_beta   90.00
_cell.angle_gamma   90.00
#
_symmetry.space_group_name_H-M   'P 1'
#
loop_
_entity.id
_entity.type
_entity.pdbx_description
1 polymer ?
#
loop_
_entity_poly.entity_id
_entity_poly.type
_entity_poly.pdbx_seq_one_letter_code
_entity_poly.pdbx_strand_id
1 'polypeptide(L)' 'MTLFEILKQKFKTNTAIGRRFPRKGKPRSSQAVGKWESRGVPEDVAILCHLDEDIPYSHPGL' A
#
# COMPACT_ATOMS: atom_id res chain seq x y z
N MET A 1 -4.72 0.89 13.30
CA MET A 1 -4.76 0.20 11.99
C MET A 1 -3.50 0.59 11.22
N THR A 2 -2.76 -0.38 10.70
CA THR A 2 -1.56 -0.14 9.89
C THR A 2 -1.95 0.31 8.48
N LEU A 3 -1.04 0.93 7.73
CA LEU A 3 -1.28 1.26 6.33
C LEU A 3 -1.64 0.01 5.51
N PHE A 4 -0.98 -1.11 5.76
CA PHE A 4 -1.31 -2.36 5.08
C PHE A 4 -2.77 -2.78 5.31
N GLU A 5 -3.26 -2.69 6.56
CA GLU A 5 -4.65 -3.00 6.90
C GLU A 5 -5.65 -2.05 6.21
N ILE A 6 -5.35 -0.74 6.15
CA ILE A 6 -6.14 0.25 5.39
C ILE A 6 -6.26 -0.16 3.92
N LEU A 7 -5.13 -0.46 3.29
CA LEU A 7 -5.11 -0.87 1.88
C LEU A 7 -5.85 -2.20 1.68
N LYS A 8 -5.73 -3.13 2.63
CA LYS A 8 -6.41 -4.43 2.58
C LYS A 8 -7.93 -4.27 2.68
N GLN A 9 -8.43 -3.40 3.55
CA GLN A 9 -9.85 -3.12 3.67
C GLN A 9 -10.41 -2.42 2.42
N LYS A 10 -9.66 -1.47 1.85
CA LYS A 10 -10.08 -0.71 0.65
C LYS A 10 -10.07 -1.56 -0.62
N PHE A 11 -8.95 -2.23 -0.91
CA PHE A 11 -8.74 -2.95 -2.18
C PHE A 11 -9.08 -4.46 -2.12
N LYS A 12 -9.38 -5.00 -0.94
CA LYS A 12 -9.78 -6.38 -0.64
C LYS A 12 -8.70 -7.44 -0.87
N THR A 13 -7.95 -7.37 -1.96
CA THR A 13 -6.96 -8.38 -2.35
C THR A 13 -5.56 -7.80 -2.52
N ASN A 14 -4.54 -8.61 -2.22
CA ASN A 14 -3.14 -8.21 -2.38
C ASN A 14 -2.80 -7.95 -3.86
N THR A 15 -3.43 -8.70 -4.77
CA THR A 15 -3.31 -8.49 -6.21
C THR A 15 -3.84 -7.11 -6.63
N ALA A 16 -4.98 -6.67 -6.10
CA ALA A 16 -5.53 -5.35 -6.40
C ALA A 16 -4.63 -4.22 -5.88
N ILE A 17 -4.12 -4.36 -4.64
CA ILE A 17 -3.12 -3.43 -4.08
C ILE A 17 -1.89 -3.36 -4.99
N GLY A 18 -1.35 -4.52 -5.39
CA GLY A 18 -0.15 -4.57 -6.24
C GLY A 18 -0.33 -3.94 -7.63
N ARG A 19 -1.56 -3.96 -8.18
CA ARG A 19 -1.92 -3.24 -9.41
C ARG A 19 -2.05 -1.74 -9.21
N ARG A 20 -2.64 -1.31 -8.07
CA ARG A 20 -2.79 0.12 -7.73
C ARG A 20 -1.45 0.82 -7.48
N PHE A 21 -0.48 0.08 -6.93
CA PHE A 21 0.85 0.59 -6.56
C PHE A 21 1.97 -0.15 -7.31
N PRO A 22 2.09 0.04 -8.64
CA PRO A 22 3.13 -0.60 -9.44
C PRO A 22 4.51 -0.05 -9.08
N ARG A 23 5.54 -0.90 -9.23
CA ARG A 23 6.94 -0.48 -9.12
C ARG A 23 7.56 -0.43 -10.51
N LYS A 24 8.03 0.74 -10.94
CA LYS A 24 8.59 0.96 -12.30
C LYS A 24 7.62 0.51 -13.41
N GLY A 25 6.34 0.89 -13.29
CA GLY A 25 5.29 0.55 -14.26
C GLY A 25 4.83 -0.91 -14.25
N LYS A 26 5.41 -1.78 -13.41
CA LYS A 26 4.99 -3.19 -13.27
C LYS A 26 4.21 -3.40 -11.97
N PRO A 27 3.04 -4.08 -12.02
CA PRO A 27 2.31 -4.45 -10.81
C PRO A 27 3.18 -5.25 -9.85
N ARG A 28 3.04 -4.98 -8.55
CA ARG A 28 3.67 -5.80 -7.51
C ARG A 28 2.92 -7.13 -7.38
N SER A 29 3.64 -8.22 -7.13
CA SER A 29 3.00 -9.53 -6.96
C SER A 29 2.23 -9.60 -5.65
N SER A 30 1.17 -10.42 -5.63
CA SER A 30 0.35 -10.67 -4.42
C SER A 30 1.20 -11.14 -3.23
N GLN A 31 2.20 -11.98 -3.49
CA GLN A 31 3.15 -12.46 -2.48
C GLN A 31 4.05 -11.34 -1.94
N ALA A 32 4.52 -10.44 -2.80
CA ALA A 32 5.33 -9.30 -2.36
C ALA A 32 4.52 -8.33 -1.48
N VAL A 33 3.27 -8.08 -1.85
CA VAL A 33 2.33 -7.27 -1.05
C VAL A 33 1.99 -7.94 0.28
N GLY A 34 1.81 -9.27 0.31
CA GLY A 34 1.56 -10.00 1.56
C GLY A 34 2.68 -9.84 2.59
N LYS A 35 3.92 -9.67 2.15
CA LYS A 35 5.06 -9.42 3.05
C LYS A 35 5.00 -8.05 3.73
N TRP A 36 4.19 -7.10 3.26
CA TRP A 36 4.08 -5.76 3.87
C TRP A 36 3.43 -5.79 5.25
N GLU A 37 2.62 -6.81 5.54
CA GLU A 37 2.01 -7.00 6.86
C GLU A 37 3.05 -7.04 7.97
N SER A 38 4.15 -7.78 7.76
CA SER A 38 5.24 -7.92 8.74
C SER A 38 6.41 -6.98 8.51
N ARG A 39 6.63 -6.53 7.27
CA ARG A 39 7.81 -5.72 6.89
C ARG A 39 7.52 -4.24 6.75
N GLY A 40 6.27 -3.82 6.89
CA GLY A 40 5.82 -2.48 6.57
C GLY A 40 5.56 -2.28 5.08
N VAL A 41 4.70 -1.30 4.80
CA VAL A 41 4.43 -0.84 3.44
C VAL A 41 5.63 0.00 2.97
N PRO A 42 6.14 -0.22 1.74
CA PRO A 42 7.26 0.55 1.19
C PRO A 42 7.01 2.06 1.19
N GLU A 43 8.06 2.83 1.44
CA GLU A 43 8.01 4.29 1.55
C GLU A 43 7.37 4.97 0.32
N ASP A 44 7.70 4.51 -0.88
CA ASP A 44 7.14 5.04 -2.13
C ASP A 44 5.61 4.91 -2.16
N VAL A 45 5.08 3.83 -1.59
CA VAL A 45 3.65 3.58 -1.50
C VAL A 45 3.04 4.39 -0.35
N ALA A 46 3.74 4.51 0.79
CA ALA A 46 3.27 5.27 1.94
C ALA A 46 3.08 6.75 1.61
N ILE A 47 4.03 7.37 0.92
CA ILE A 47 3.92 8.75 0.43
C ILE A 47 2.72 8.90 -0.51
N LEU A 48 2.56 7.98 -1.49
CA LEU A 48 1.41 8.03 -2.40
C LEU A 48 0.07 7.89 -1.66
N CYS A 49 0.02 7.09 -0.59
CA CYS A 49 -1.19 6.95 0.22
C CYS A 49 -1.48 8.19 1.07
N HIS A 50 -0.45 8.90 1.53
CA HIS A 50 -0.61 10.14 2.28
C HIS A 50 -1.18 11.28 1.40
N LEU A 51 -0.86 11.27 0.11
CA LEU A 51 -1.35 12.24 -0.87
C LEU A 51 -2.74 11.90 -1.43
N ASP A 52 -3.26 10.71 -1.15
CA ASP A 52 -4.55 10.22 -1.66
C ASP A 52 -5.63 10.40 -0.58
N GLU A 53 -6.49 11.41 -0.74
CA GLU A 53 -7.54 11.76 0.24
C GLU A 53 -8.53 10.62 0.49
N ASP A 54 -8.67 9.67 -0.44
CA ASP A 54 -9.54 8.52 -0.26
C ASP A 54 -8.91 7.42 0.60
N ILE A 55 -7.63 7.55 0.96
CA ILE A 55 -6.90 6.61 1.82
C ILE A 55 -6.64 7.32 3.16
N PRO A 56 -7.30 6.90 4.26
CA PRO A 56 -7.18 7.56 5.56
C PRO A 56 -5.83 7.22 6.23
N TYR A 57 -4.75 7.78 5.70
CA TYR A 57 -3.39 7.56 6.15
C TYR A 57 -2.59 8.88 6.21
N SER A 58 -2.03 9.17 7.37
CA SER A 58 -1.09 10.28 7.55
C SER A 58 0.32 9.73 7.76
N HIS A 59 1.26 10.19 6.95
CA HIS A 59 2.65 9.75 7.07
C HIS A 59 3.29 10.40 8.31
N PRO A 60 4.00 9.65 9.19
CA PRO A 60 4.52 10.18 10.46
C PRO A 60 5.70 11.16 10.31
N GLY A 61 5.98 11.67 9.12
CA GLY A 61 7.09 12.58 8.83
C GLY A 61 6.81 13.59 7.72
N LEU A 62 5.54 13.73 7.32
CA LEU A 62 5.05 14.71 6.36
C LEU A 62 3.83 15.44 6.94
#